data_AF-A0A9Q3EBE2-F1
#
_entry.id   AF-A0A9Q3EBE2-F1
#
_cell.length_a   1.000
_cell.length_b   1.000
_cell.length_c   1.000
_cell.angle_alpha   90.00
_cell.angle_beta   90.00
_cell.angle_gamma   90.00
#
_symmetry.space_group_name_H-M   'P 1'
#
loop_
_entity.id
_entity.type
_entity.pdbx_description
1 polymer ?
#
loop_
_entity_poly.entity_id
_entity_poly.type
_entity_poly.pdbx_seq_one_letter_code
_entity_poly.pdbx_strand_id
1 'polypeptide(L)'
;MDDSGKTIEYKACLCAHGFHQIARLDYQSTFAPTGRLSSLCALISFSAIHRHNFHQMDIQSAFLNALLQEEICLEIPQGVPENKETQVLQLNKALH
;
A
#
# COMPACT_ATOMS: atom_id res chain seq x y z
N MET A 1 -12.65 -24.39 17.70
CA MET A 1 -11.71 -25.52 17.61
C MET A 1 -12.35 -26.52 16.66
N ASP A 2 -11.57 -27.15 15.79
CA ASP A 2 -12.07 -28.27 14.99
C ASP A 2 -12.23 -29.54 15.86
N ASP A 3 -12.87 -30.58 15.34
CA ASP A 3 -13.06 -31.87 16.03
C ASP A 3 -11.73 -32.58 16.38
N SER A 4 -10.60 -32.05 15.94
CA SER A 4 -9.25 -32.54 16.22
C SER A 4 -8.52 -31.71 17.30
N GLY A 5 -9.18 -30.75 17.93
CA GLY A 5 -8.61 -29.93 19.01
C GLY A 5 -7.65 -28.83 18.53
N LYS A 6 -7.64 -28.49 17.23
CA LYS A 6 -6.81 -27.41 16.69
C LYS A 6 -7.54 -26.07 16.78
N THR A 7 -6.81 -25.04 17.21
CA THR A 7 -7.30 -23.65 17.18
C THR A 7 -7.49 -23.22 15.73
N ILE A 8 -8.73 -22.89 15.37
CA ILE A 8 -9.05 -22.34 14.05
C ILE A 8 -8.73 -20.85 14.13
N GLU A 9 -7.64 -20.43 13.51
CA GLU A 9 -7.32 -19.00 13.37
C GLU A 9 -8.19 -18.41 12.26
N TYR A 10 -9.04 -17.44 12.62
CA TYR A 10 -9.74 -16.60 11.66
C TYR A 10 -8.85 -15.40 11.36
N LYS A 11 -8.34 -15.32 10.13
CA LYS A 11 -7.65 -14.13 9.65
C LYS A 11 -8.69 -13.14 9.16
N ALA A 12 -8.74 -11.97 9.78
CA ALA A 12 -9.50 -10.83 9.30
C ALA A 12 -8.52 -9.77 8.77
N CYS A 13 -8.78 -9.27 7.57
CA CYS A 13 -8.02 -8.15 7.00
C CYS A 13 -8.93 -6.91 6.98
N LEU A 14 -8.42 -5.78 7.48
CA LEU A 14 -9.07 -4.48 7.36
C LEU A 14 -8.67 -3.87 6.02
N CYS A 15 -9.61 -3.78 5.08
CA CYS A 15 -9.37 -3.20 3.76
C CYS A 15 -10.03 -1.83 3.64
N ALA A 16 -9.26 -0.84 3.17
CA ALA A 16 -9.81 0.47 2.82
C ALA A 16 -10.72 0.36 1.59
N HIS A 17 -11.93 0.92 1.68
CA HIS A 17 -12.84 1.01 0.55
C HIS A 17 -12.33 2.09 -0.44
N GLY A 18 -11.58 1.68 -1.47
CA GLY A 18 -11.03 2.58 -2.51
C GLY A 18 -12.05 3.14 -3.52
N PHE A 19 -13.34 3.08 -3.21
CA PHE A 19 -14.44 3.30 -4.16
C PHE A 19 -14.78 4.78 -4.38
N HIS A 20 -14.14 5.70 -3.65
CA HIS A 20 -14.33 7.15 -3.79
C HIS A 20 -13.35 7.82 -4.75
N GLN A 21 -12.50 7.07 -5.44
CA GLN A 21 -11.57 7.63 -6.44
C GLN A 21 -12.35 8.17 -7.64
N ILE A 22 -12.19 9.45 -7.93
CA ILE A 22 -12.86 10.09 -9.07
C ILE A 22 -12.00 9.87 -10.33
N ALA A 23 -12.57 9.22 -11.35
CA ALA A 23 -11.93 9.06 -12.65
C ALA A 23 -11.43 10.41 -13.21
N ARG A 24 -10.15 10.46 -13.59
CA ARG A 24 -9.36 11.66 -14.01
C ARG A 24 -8.82 12.58 -12.92
N LEU A 25 -9.30 12.53 -11.66
CA LEU A 25 -8.74 13.34 -10.58
C LEU A 25 -7.66 12.55 -9.82
N ASP A 26 -8.02 11.36 -9.32
CA ASP A 26 -7.16 10.54 -8.45
C ASP A 26 -6.48 9.38 -9.20
N TYR A 27 -6.95 9.07 -10.42
CA TYR A 27 -6.38 8.01 -11.27
C TYR A 27 -5.09 8.41 -11.99
N GLN A 28 -4.79 9.71 -12.11
CA GLN A 28 -3.57 10.17 -12.78
C GLN A 28 -2.34 10.13 -11.85
N SER A 29 -2.55 10.16 -10.54
CA SER A 29 -1.54 9.86 -9.52
C SER A 29 -1.43 8.35 -9.37
N THR A 30 -0.72 7.70 -10.29
CA THR A 30 -0.25 6.34 -10.04
C THR A 30 0.75 6.41 -8.88
N PHE A 31 0.31 6.06 -7.67
CA PHE A 31 1.10 6.04 -6.41
C PHE A 31 2.24 5.00 -6.40
N ALA A 32 2.54 4.38 -7.54
CA ALA A 32 3.79 3.67 -7.68
C ALA A 32 4.83 4.71 -8.14
N PRO A 33 5.86 5.05 -7.33
CA PRO A 33 7.01 5.83 -7.77
C PRO A 33 7.88 4.95 -8.68
N THR A 34 7.28 4.33 -9.69
CA THR A 34 7.97 3.52 -10.66
C THR A 34 8.61 4.50 -11.62
N GLY A 35 9.94 4.64 -11.53
CA GLY A 35 10.70 5.45 -12.47
C GLY A 35 10.35 5.10 -13.92
N ARG A 36 10.38 6.09 -14.82
CA ARG A 36 10.10 5.86 -16.24
C ARG A 36 11.08 4.81 -16.77
N LEU A 37 10.56 3.83 -17.53
CA LEU A 37 11.39 2.78 -18.14
C LEU A 37 12.51 3.37 -19.00
N SER A 38 12.25 4.48 -19.70
CA SER A 38 13.27 5.19 -20.48
C SER A 38 14.44 5.69 -19.63
N SER A 39 14.18 6.20 -18.44
CA SER A 39 15.21 6.64 -17.49
C SER A 39 16.00 5.45 -16.94
N LEU A 40 15.33 4.34 -16.64
CA LEU A 40 15.99 3.09 -16.22
C LEU A 40 16.89 2.55 -17.33
N CYS A 41 16.41 2.47 -18.56
CA CYS A 41 17.19 2.03 -19.71
C CYS A 41 18.40 2.94 -19.95
N ALA A 42 18.23 4.27 -19.85
CA ALA A 42 19.34 5.22 -19.99
C ALA A 42 20.41 5.00 -18.91
N LEU A 43 20.00 4.76 -17.66
CA LEU A 43 20.91 4.48 -16.54
C LEU A 43 21.70 3.17 -16.77
N ILE A 44 21.01 2.12 -17.26
CA ILE A 44 21.64 0.83 -17.59
C ILE A 44 22.60 0.97 -18.78
N SER A 45 22.22 1.71 -19.83
CA SER A 45 23.11 1.98 -20.97
C SER A 45 24.36 2.75 -20.53
N PHE A 46 24.18 3.75 -19.67
CA PHE A 46 25.29 4.52 -19.11
C PHE A 46 26.23 3.65 -18.28
N SER A 47 25.71 2.79 -17.39
CA SER A 47 26.53 1.89 -16.58
C SER A 47 27.27 0.86 -17.43
N ALA A 48 26.63 0.33 -18.47
CA ALA A 48 27.25 -0.61 -19.41
C ALA A 48 28.43 0.00 -20.18
N ILE A 49 28.31 1.26 -20.64
CA ILE A 49 29.39 1.98 -21.33
C ILE A 49 30.59 2.20 -20.39
N HIS A 50 30.32 2.56 -19.14
CA HIS A 50 31.37 2.90 -18.17
C HIS A 50 31.85 1.70 -17.34
N ARG A 51 31.35 0.49 -17.64
CA ARG A 51 31.61 -0.75 -16.89
C ARG A 51 31.37 -0.60 -15.38
N HIS A 52 30.35 0.16 -15.01
CA HIS A 52 29.94 0.29 -13.62
C HIS A 52 29.14 -0.94 -13.17
N ASN A 53 29.35 -1.35 -11.93
CA ASN A 53 28.52 -2.38 -11.31
C ASN A 53 27.16 -1.78 -10.97
N PHE A 54 26.10 -2.44 -11.42
CA PHE A 54 24.72 -2.05 -11.15
C PHE A 54 24.15 -2.98 -10.08
N HIS A 55 23.64 -2.40 -9.00
CA HIS A 55 22.98 -3.13 -7.92
C HIS A 55 21.55 -2.60 -7.79
N GLN A 56 20.57 -3.48 -7.95
CA GLN A 56 19.17 -3.18 -7.70
C GLN A 56 18.83 -3.62 -6.28
N MET A 57 18.22 -2.73 -5.50
CA MET A 57 17.74 -3.02 -4.16
C MET A 57 16.21 -2.98 -4.18
N ASP A 58 15.59 -4.16 -4.06
CA ASP A 58 14.15 -4.29 -3.88
C ASP A 58 13.83 -4.07 -2.39
N ILE A 59 13.28 -2.90 -2.07
CA ILE A 59 12.94 -2.55 -0.69
C ILE A 59 11.47 -2.91 -0.47
N GLN A 60 11.23 -4.09 0.09
CA GLN A 60 9.88 -4.55 0.46
C GLN A 60 9.11 -3.55 1.34
N SER A 61 9.84 -2.73 2.11
CA SER A 61 9.29 -1.73 3.03
C SER A 61 9.14 -0.32 2.45
N ALA A 62 9.43 -0.10 1.16
CA ALA A 62 9.29 1.21 0.54
C ALA A 62 7.85 1.72 0.60
N PHE A 63 6.87 0.81 0.51
CA PHE A 63 5.46 1.13 0.68
C PHE A 63 5.07 1.33 2.15
N LEU A 64 5.62 0.52 3.06
CA LEU A 64 5.27 0.53 4.49
C LEU A 64 5.72 1.81 5.22
N ASN A 65 6.79 2.45 4.75
CA ASN A 65 7.32 3.69 5.32
C ASN A 65 6.99 4.94 4.49
N ALA A 66 6.23 4.78 3.40
CA ALA A 66 5.75 5.93 2.67
C ALA A 66 4.80 6.72 3.58
N LEU A 67 5.05 8.02 3.71
CA LEU A 67 4.11 8.91 4.37
C LEU A 67 2.83 8.94 3.53
N LEU A 68 1.69 8.71 4.18
CA LEU A 68 0.40 8.97 3.56
C LEU A 68 0.31 10.47 3.30
N GLN A 69 0.36 10.86 2.03
CA GLN A 69 0.13 12.24 1.64
C GLN A 69 -1.36 12.61 1.72
N GLU A 70 -2.23 11.60 1.69
CA GLU A 70 -3.68 11.74 1.74
C GLU A 70 -4.24 11.27 3.08
N GLU A 71 -5.26 11.97 3.57
CA GLU A 71 -6.00 11.58 4.77
C GLU A 71 -7.02 10.49 4.40
N ILE A 72 -6.69 9.23 4.72
CA ILE A 72 -7.56 8.09 4.44
C ILE A 72 -8.38 7.75 5.69
N CYS A 73 -9.71 7.84 5.57
CA CYS A 73 -10.67 7.46 6.59
C CYS A 73 -11.33 6.11 6.24
N LEU A 74 -11.48 5.24 7.23
CA LEU A 74 -12.14 3.95 7.13
C LEU A 74 -13.45 3.98 7.92
N GLU A 75 -14.47 3.32 7.39
CA GLU A 75 -15.67 3.02 8.16
C GLU A 75 -15.34 2.02 9.27
N ILE A 76 -16.03 2.15 10.41
CA ILE A 76 -15.85 1.26 11.55
C ILE A 76 -16.40 -0.13 11.16
N PRO A 77 -15.58 -1.19 11.24
CA PRO A 77 -16.03 -2.53 10.86
C PRO A 77 -17.12 -3.05 11.80
N GLN A 78 -18.05 -3.82 11.24
CA GLN A 78 -19.14 -4.45 12.00
C GLN A 78 -18.54 -5.40 13.06
N GLY A 79 -18.94 -5.20 14.33
CA GLY A 79 -18.48 -6.00 15.46
C GLY A 79 -17.53 -5.28 16.43
N VAL A 80 -17.10 -4.05 16.13
CA VAL A 80 -16.43 -3.18 17.10
C VAL A 80 -17.48 -2.57 18.05
N PRO A 81 -17.36 -2.73 19.38
CA PRO A 81 -18.31 -2.18 20.34
C PRO A 81 -18.05 -0.68 20.54
N GLU A 82 -18.22 0.12 19.49
CA GLU A 82 -18.22 1.58 19.59
C GLU A 82 -19.51 2.15 18.99
N ASN A 83 -20.12 3.04 19.78
CA ASN A 83 -21.42 3.63 19.54
C ASN A 83 -21.18 5.09 19.16
N LYS A 84 -21.12 5.40 17.86
CA LYS A 84 -21.27 6.75 17.29
C LYS A 84 -21.37 6.65 15.77
N GLU A 85 -22.54 6.96 15.23
CA GLU A 85 -22.85 7.01 13.78
C GLU A 85 -21.97 7.99 12.97
N THR A 86 -21.09 8.75 13.62
CA THR A 86 -20.28 9.82 13.02
C THR A 86 -18.76 9.62 13.18
N GLN A 87 -18.31 8.51 13.78
CA GLN A 87 -16.88 8.24 13.94
C GLN A 87 -16.31 7.44 12.75
N VAL A 88 -15.11 7.81 12.34
CA VAL A 88 -14.32 7.14 11.29
C VAL A 88 -12.94 6.82 11.84
N LEU A 89 -12.30 5.77 11.32
CA LEU A 89 -10.92 5.42 11.67
C LEU A 89 -9.96 6.08 10.70
N GLN A 90 -8.96 6.82 11.19
CA GLN A 90 -7.93 7.41 10.35
C GLN A 90 -6.77 6.44 10.15
N LEU A 91 -6.37 6.22 8.90
CA LEU A 91 -5.21 5.41 8.55
C LEU A 91 -3.94 6.24 8.69
N ASN A 92 -3.15 5.96 9.72
CA ASN A 92 -1.90 6.70 9.99
C ASN A 92 -0.68 6.17 9.21
N LYS A 93 -0.74 4.92 8.73
CA LYS A 93 0.33 4.24 7.98
C LYS A 93 -0.25 3.30 6.94
N ALA A 94 0.45 3.13 5.82
CA ALA A 94 0.04 2.17 4.79
C ALA A 94 0.02 0.74 5.37
N LEU A 95 -1.10 0.04 5.19
CA LEU A 95 -1.31 -1.34 5.65
C LEU A 95 -1.14 -2.33 4.49
N HIS A 96 -0.77 -3.57 4.82
CA HIS A 96 -0.76 -4.74 3.94
C HIS A 96 -1.65 -5.84 4.57
#